data_AF-A0A953CHM0-F1
#
_entry.id   AF-A0A953CHM0-F1
#
_cell.length_a   1.000
_cell.length_b   1.000
_cell.length_c   1.000
_cell.angle_alpha   90.00
_cell.angle_beta   90.00
_cell.angle_gamma   90.00
#
_symmetry.space_group_name_H-M   'P 1'
#
loop_
_entity.id
_entity.type
_entity.pdbx_description
1 polymer ?
#
loop_
_entity_poly.entity_id
_entity_poly.type
_entity_poly.pdbx_seq_one_letter_code
_entity_poly.pdbx_strand_id
1 'polypeptide(L)'
;MNVRRFVAPTAREALARVRAELGADAVVLRNRSVPGGVEILAMPDATGANDAGAQSGAKAATGVASGEPQCEALADPAQGGAQPIEASMSTVNFETYVRDRQARRQHAAQAEATAPRVPASATPEVHQRAPQGSLATRAATAAVATPHATTLQMPTAMTGESLARAHFAAAIADEPAGAGALMAELRAMRGLLSDQIESMNWFEGVRRRPAQARMLRLLLQAGFSASLSRTLVGHLPADFGDVEAQRWLREALRRNLRAAVPDRTIFDAGGVFALLGPTGVGKTTTAAKIAAQFALRYGAQSVGLITADVYRIGAQDQLRTFGRLIGVPVHVAHDVAGLADFLQLFMNRKLVLIDTAGVGQRDPRVGELLAALSTTQVRKVLVVNAAMQAEAIDEVAGAYQAHQAAGVVLSKVDETVQLGGALDCLIRRRLELQGVANGQRVPEDWHRPDAGALVDRALACAQSGKPTAFNFDEAELAMLMAARPDQTRAASALAEVRGV
;
A
#
# COMPACT_ATOMS: atom_id res chain seq x y z
N MET A 1 26.27 -34.86 3.13
CA MET A 1 26.30 -33.41 3.47
C MET A 1 27.21 -33.24 4.68
N ASN A 2 28.39 -32.65 4.51
CA ASN A 2 29.34 -32.40 5.61
C ASN A 2 29.01 -31.05 6.26
N VAL A 3 28.19 -31.06 7.32
CA VAL A 3 27.94 -29.88 8.16
C VAL A 3 28.96 -29.85 9.29
N ARG A 4 29.60 -28.70 9.53
CA ARG A 4 30.58 -28.50 10.61
C ARG A 4 30.18 -27.37 11.54
N ARG A 5 30.57 -27.49 12.81
CA ARG A 5 30.24 -26.58 13.91
C ARG A 5 31.46 -25.79 14.35
N PHE A 6 31.33 -24.47 14.42
CA PHE A 6 32.40 -23.53 14.78
C PHE A 6 31.96 -22.70 15.98
N VAL A 7 32.79 -22.65 17.03
CA VAL A 7 32.53 -21.80 18.21
C VAL A 7 33.70 -20.83 18.38
N ALA A 8 33.39 -19.55 18.58
CA ALA A 8 34.39 -18.53 18.88
C ALA A 8 33.82 -17.42 19.80
N PRO A 9 34.66 -16.68 20.53
CA PRO A 9 34.24 -15.56 21.39
C PRO A 9 33.39 -14.50 20.70
N THR A 10 33.67 -14.24 19.41
CA THR A 10 32.92 -13.26 18.60
C THR A 10 32.43 -13.87 17.29
N ALA A 11 31.33 -13.34 16.75
CA ALA A 11 30.80 -13.78 15.45
C ALA A 11 31.80 -13.59 14.30
N ARG A 12 32.64 -12.54 14.38
CA ARG A 12 33.68 -12.25 13.39
C ARG A 12 34.75 -13.34 13.35
N GLU A 13 35.19 -13.81 14.53
CA GLU A 13 36.14 -14.92 14.63
C GLU A 13 35.52 -16.25 14.22
N ALA A 14 34.25 -16.50 14.57
CA ALA A 14 33.55 -17.72 14.15
C ALA A 14 33.43 -17.79 12.62
N LEU A 15 33.09 -16.68 11.96
CA LEU A 15 33.02 -16.58 10.49
C LEU A 15 34.41 -16.65 9.83
N ALA A 16 35.45 -16.12 10.48
CA ALA A 16 36.83 -16.26 9.99
C ALA A 16 37.26 -17.73 9.98
N ARG A 17 36.92 -18.49 11.03
CA ARG A 17 37.17 -19.94 11.09
C ARG A 17 36.36 -20.72 10.05
N VAL A 18 35.10 -20.36 9.84
CA VAL A 18 34.25 -20.94 8.77
C VAL A 18 34.91 -20.74 7.40
N ARG A 19 35.36 -19.52 7.07
CA ARG A 19 36.01 -19.25 5.77
C ARG A 19 37.35 -19.93 5.61
N ALA A 20 38.14 -20.01 6.68
CA ALA A 20 39.44 -20.68 6.65
C ALA A 20 39.32 -22.19 6.39
N GLU A 21 38.23 -22.82 6.85
CA GLU A 21 38.08 -24.27 6.80
C GLU A 21 37.13 -24.77 5.69
N LEU A 22 36.09 -24.02 5.36
CA LEU A 22 35.07 -24.39 4.37
C LEU A 22 35.12 -23.57 3.08
N GLY A 23 36.01 -22.56 2.99
CA GLY A 23 36.15 -21.68 1.84
C GLY A 23 35.27 -20.43 1.91
N ALA A 24 35.49 -19.51 0.98
CA ALA A 24 34.76 -18.23 0.93
C ALA A 24 33.27 -18.42 0.66
N ASP A 25 32.90 -19.51 -0.01
CA ASP A 25 31.53 -19.83 -0.46
C ASP A 25 30.77 -20.73 0.52
N ALA A 26 31.22 -20.83 1.78
CA ALA A 26 30.54 -21.64 2.78
C ALA A 26 29.15 -21.09 3.14
N VAL A 27 28.14 -21.95 3.09
CA VAL A 27 26.75 -21.62 3.46
C VAL A 27 26.58 -21.81 4.96
N VAL A 28 26.24 -20.73 5.66
CA VAL A 28 25.90 -20.75 7.10
C VAL A 28 24.45 -21.19 7.28
N LEU A 29 24.25 -22.33 7.94
CA LEU A 29 22.94 -22.91 8.20
C LEU A 29 22.31 -22.37 9.49
N ARG A 30 23.12 -22.09 10.52
CA ARG A 30 22.62 -21.65 11.83
C ARG A 30 23.65 -20.81 12.57
N ASN A 31 23.19 -19.75 13.22
CA ASN A 31 23.97 -18.88 14.10
C ASN A 31 23.25 -18.75 15.45
N ARG A 32 23.92 -19.09 16.55
CA ARG A 32 23.36 -19.00 17.91
C ARG A 32 24.40 -18.46 18.89
N SER A 33 24.01 -17.48 19.71
CA SER A 33 24.81 -17.04 20.87
C SER A 33 24.73 -18.08 21.99
N VAL A 34 25.89 -18.48 22.51
CA VAL A 34 26.04 -19.46 23.60
C VAL A 34 26.87 -18.83 24.73
N PRO A 35 26.73 -19.28 25.99
CA PRO A 35 27.59 -18.80 27.07
C PRO A 35 29.07 -19.03 26.71
N GLY A 36 29.84 -17.95 26.54
CA GLY A 36 31.24 -18.01 26.08
C GLY A 36 31.47 -17.69 24.60
N GLY A 37 30.45 -17.31 23.82
CA GLY A 37 30.64 -16.78 22.47
C GLY A 37 29.49 -17.04 21.49
N VAL A 38 29.84 -17.29 20.23
CA VAL A 38 28.92 -17.53 19.12
C VAL A 38 29.23 -18.89 18.49
N GLU A 39 28.20 -19.68 18.28
CA GLU A 39 28.23 -20.96 17.57
C GLU A 39 27.63 -20.82 16.16
N ILE A 40 28.38 -21.24 15.14
CA ILE A 40 27.99 -21.22 13.72
C ILE A 40 28.06 -22.65 13.14
N LEU A 41 26.97 -23.10 12.53
CA LEU A 41 26.94 -24.33 11.72
C LEU A 41 27.00 -23.95 10.24
N ALA A 42 27.96 -24.51 9.50
CA ALA A 42 28.18 -24.20 8.09
C ALA A 42 28.51 -25.45 7.27
N MET A 43 28.28 -25.38 5.96
CA MET A 43 28.61 -26.43 4.99
C MET A 43 29.30 -25.83 3.75
N PRO A 44 30.20 -26.57 3.06
CA PRO A 44 30.77 -26.14 1.80
C PRO A 44 29.73 -26.22 0.69
N ASP A 45 29.66 -25.20 -0.17
CA ASP A 45 28.79 -25.22 -1.36
C ASP A 45 29.32 -26.26 -2.37
N ALA A 46 28.43 -27.15 -2.81
CA ALA A 46 28.74 -28.23 -3.74
C ALA A 46 27.98 -28.07 -5.07
N THR A 47 27.71 -26.82 -5.46
CA THR A 47 26.99 -26.52 -6.71
C THR A 47 27.75 -25.48 -7.53
N GLY A 48 28.74 -25.97 -8.27
CA GLY A 48 29.50 -25.20 -9.27
C GLY A 48 29.72 -26.01 -10.55
N ALA A 49 28.66 -26.22 -11.34
CA ALA A 49 28.75 -26.71 -12.71
C ALA A 49 27.69 -26.00 -13.58
N ASN A 50 28.02 -24.79 -14.03
CA ASN A 50 27.87 -24.33 -15.42
C ASN A 50 28.19 -22.84 -15.50
N ASP A 51 29.30 -22.54 -16.18
CA ASP A 51 29.66 -21.22 -16.70
C ASP A 51 28.84 -20.90 -17.96
N ALA A 52 28.49 -19.61 -18.11
CA ALA A 52 28.77 -18.76 -19.29
C ALA A 52 27.62 -17.76 -19.58
N GLY A 53 27.92 -16.46 -19.45
CA GLY A 53 27.08 -15.40 -20.03
C GLY A 53 27.34 -13.98 -19.53
N ALA A 54 28.28 -13.28 -20.19
CA ALA A 54 28.36 -11.82 -20.39
C ALA A 54 28.88 -10.89 -19.27
N GLN A 55 30.23 -10.77 -19.25
CA GLN A 55 31.03 -9.56 -19.53
C GLN A 55 30.67 -8.15 -18.98
N SER A 56 31.75 -7.56 -18.43
CA SER A 56 32.26 -6.17 -18.59
C SER A 56 32.32 -5.44 -17.24
N GLY A 57 33.45 -4.97 -16.72
CA GLY A 57 34.78 -4.73 -17.27
C GLY A 57 35.28 -3.39 -16.73
N ALA A 58 36.32 -3.38 -15.88
CA ALA A 58 37.34 -2.33 -15.80
C ALA A 58 38.29 -2.58 -14.62
N LYS A 59 39.58 -2.71 -14.95
CA LYS A 59 40.72 -2.95 -14.08
C LYS A 59 41.14 -1.71 -13.29
N ALA A 60 41.79 -1.97 -12.17
CA ALA A 60 42.56 -1.05 -11.35
C ALA A 60 43.93 -0.67 -11.97
N ALA A 61 44.45 0.49 -11.54
CA ALA A 61 45.88 0.83 -11.44
C ALA A 61 46.01 2.01 -10.44
N THR A 62 46.39 1.77 -9.18
CA THR A 62 47.74 1.94 -8.55
C THR A 62 48.21 3.37 -8.30
N GLY A 63 48.47 3.70 -7.02
CA GLY A 63 49.72 4.39 -6.64
C GLY A 63 49.67 5.61 -5.68
N VAL A 64 49.88 5.35 -4.38
CA VAL A 64 50.70 6.08 -3.37
C VAL A 64 50.42 7.56 -3.03
N ALA A 65 50.06 7.85 -1.76
CA ALA A 65 50.90 8.52 -0.73
C ALA A 65 50.13 9.36 0.33
N SER A 66 50.51 9.12 1.60
CA SER A 66 50.62 10.03 2.75
C SER A 66 49.40 10.64 3.46
N GLY A 67 49.30 10.38 4.78
CA GLY A 67 48.85 11.36 5.78
C GLY A 67 47.86 10.86 6.83
N GLU A 68 48.33 10.20 7.89
CA GLU A 68 47.60 10.14 9.18
C GLU A 68 47.63 11.52 9.86
N PRO A 69 46.67 11.79 10.77
CA PRO A 69 47.14 12.00 12.14
C PRO A 69 46.30 11.28 13.21
N GLN A 70 47.03 10.92 14.26
CA GLN A 70 46.62 10.27 15.51
C GLN A 70 45.92 11.27 16.44
N CYS A 71 44.96 10.80 17.25
CA CYS A 71 44.42 11.53 18.39
C CYS A 71 45.19 11.13 19.67
N GLU A 72 45.94 12.08 20.22
CA GLU A 72 46.53 12.00 21.57
C GLU A 72 45.51 12.39 22.65
N ALA A 73 45.60 11.69 23.77
CA ALA A 73 44.96 12.01 25.04
C ALA A 73 45.84 12.96 25.85
N LEU A 74 45.26 13.99 26.49
CA LEU A 74 45.84 14.70 27.65
C LEU A 74 44.72 15.35 28.49
N ALA A 75 45.06 15.63 29.74
CA ALA A 75 44.24 15.61 30.94
C ALA A 75 43.48 16.91 31.33
N ASP A 76 42.68 16.74 32.38
CA ASP A 76 41.85 17.66 33.18
C ASP A 76 42.50 19.03 33.54
N PRO A 77 41.71 20.11 33.70
CA PRO A 77 41.56 20.66 35.06
C PRO A 77 40.15 21.18 35.43
N ALA A 78 39.70 20.75 36.61
CA ALA A 78 39.10 21.49 37.73
C ALA A 78 38.21 22.75 37.52
N GLN A 79 36.98 22.61 38.07
CA GLN A 79 36.15 23.56 38.85
C GLN A 79 35.51 24.80 38.19
N GLY A 80 34.17 24.77 38.11
CA GLY A 80 33.30 25.94 37.98
C GLY A 80 31.83 25.52 37.93
N GLY A 81 31.09 25.72 39.03
CA GLY A 81 29.75 25.18 39.24
C GLY A 81 28.63 25.87 38.45
N ALA A 82 27.69 25.06 37.97
CA ALA A 82 26.29 25.40 37.73
C ALA A 82 25.48 24.09 37.61
N GLN A 83 24.59 23.81 38.57
CA GLN A 83 23.68 22.67 38.52
C GLN A 83 22.54 22.94 37.52
N PRO A 84 22.25 22.03 36.56
CA PRO A 84 20.95 21.99 35.90
C PRO A 84 20.03 21.00 36.61
N ILE A 85 18.80 21.44 36.79
CA ILE A 85 17.68 20.80 37.49
C ILE A 85 17.32 19.47 36.80
N GLU A 86 17.57 18.35 37.47
CA GLU A 86 17.02 17.04 37.11
C GLU A 86 15.53 16.97 37.46
N ALA A 87 14.67 17.19 36.48
CA ALA A 87 13.29 16.72 36.50
C ALA A 87 13.15 15.52 35.55
N SER A 88 13.87 14.45 35.89
CA SER A 88 13.77 13.14 35.25
C SER A 88 12.90 12.26 36.15
N MET A 89 11.62 12.10 35.83
CA MET A 89 10.92 10.90 36.31
C MET A 89 11.55 9.70 35.60
N SER A 90 12.42 9.00 36.31
CA SER A 90 13.15 7.84 35.83
C SER A 90 12.19 6.76 35.33
N THR A 91 12.52 6.17 34.19
CA THR A 91 11.83 5.02 33.58
C THR A 91 11.66 3.83 34.54
N VAL A 92 12.44 3.78 35.61
CA VAL A 92 12.38 2.78 36.68
C VAL A 92 11.07 2.86 37.49
N ASN A 93 10.50 4.05 37.68
CA ASN A 93 9.21 4.19 38.37
C ASN A 93 8.01 3.78 37.50
N PHE A 94 8.15 3.82 36.17
CA PHE A 94 7.05 3.53 35.25
C PHE A 94 6.82 2.03 35.04
N GLU A 95 7.88 1.23 34.90
CA GLU A 95 7.76 -0.23 34.85
C GLU A 95 7.16 -0.77 36.15
N THR A 96 7.51 -0.16 37.28
CA THR A 96 6.97 -0.50 38.59
C THR A 96 5.48 -0.16 38.69
N TYR A 97 5.05 1.00 38.18
CA TYR A 97 3.63 1.40 38.15
C TYR A 97 2.76 0.45 37.31
N VAL A 98 3.22 0.09 36.11
CA VAL A 98 2.48 -0.84 35.23
C VAL A 98 2.45 -2.25 35.83
N ARG A 99 3.56 -2.72 36.41
CA ARG A 99 3.65 -4.03 37.06
C ARG A 99 2.74 -4.11 38.30
N ASP A 100 2.68 -3.05 39.11
CA ASP A 100 1.82 -2.98 40.31
C ASP A 100 0.33 -2.97 39.94
N ARG A 101 -0.05 -2.28 38.86
CA ARG A 101 -1.43 -2.25 38.37
C ARG A 101 -1.86 -3.57 37.72
N GLN A 102 -0.96 -4.24 36.98
CA GLN A 102 -1.19 -5.57 36.43
C GLN A 102 -1.33 -6.63 37.53
N ALA A 103 -0.51 -6.54 38.60
CA ALA A 103 -0.62 -7.42 39.76
C ALA A 103 -1.98 -7.24 40.47
N ARG A 104 -2.42 -6.00 40.71
CA ARG A 104 -3.75 -5.73 41.29
C ARG A 104 -4.91 -6.28 40.45
N ARG A 105 -4.76 -6.30 39.12
CA ARG A 105 -5.78 -6.85 38.21
C ARG A 105 -5.79 -8.38 38.18
N GLN A 106 -4.63 -9.03 38.27
CA GLN A 106 -4.54 -10.48 38.45
C GLN A 106 -5.13 -10.91 39.81
N HIS A 107 -4.88 -10.14 40.86
CA HIS A 107 -5.49 -10.36 42.18
C HIS A 107 -7.00 -10.15 42.16
N ALA A 108 -7.51 -9.14 41.44
CA ALA A 108 -8.96 -8.93 41.28
C ALA A 108 -9.63 -10.06 40.48
N ALA A 109 -9.01 -10.51 39.38
CA ALA A 109 -9.52 -11.62 38.57
C ALA A 109 -9.48 -12.97 39.32
N GLN A 110 -8.47 -13.19 40.18
CA GLN A 110 -8.39 -14.36 41.05
C GLN A 110 -9.40 -14.30 42.20
N ALA A 111 -9.69 -13.11 42.75
CA ALA A 111 -10.72 -12.91 43.76
C ALA A 111 -12.14 -13.14 43.20
N GLU A 112 -12.42 -12.75 41.95
CA GLU A 112 -13.67 -13.09 41.26
C GLU A 112 -13.81 -14.59 40.95
N ALA A 113 -12.69 -15.30 40.77
CA ALA A 113 -12.69 -16.75 40.57
C ALA A 113 -12.87 -17.57 41.86
N THR A 114 -12.69 -16.96 43.04
CA THR A 114 -12.83 -17.63 44.36
C THR A 114 -14.11 -17.25 45.12
N ALA A 115 -14.97 -16.39 44.56
CA ALA A 115 -16.26 -16.07 45.15
C ALA A 115 -17.25 -17.28 45.04
N PRO A 116 -17.96 -17.66 46.13
CA PRO A 116 -18.87 -18.79 46.10
C PRO A 116 -20.08 -18.51 45.20
N ARG A 117 -20.22 -19.28 44.11
CA ARG A 117 -21.40 -19.24 43.23
C ARG A 117 -22.62 -19.80 43.97
N VAL A 118 -23.62 -18.95 44.19
CA VAL A 118 -24.97 -19.34 44.60
C VAL A 118 -25.63 -20.09 43.44
N PRO A 119 -26.28 -21.26 43.66
CA PRO A 119 -26.89 -22.04 42.59
C PRO A 119 -28.14 -21.33 42.05
N ALA A 120 -28.15 -21.07 40.74
CA ALA A 120 -29.32 -20.59 40.02
C ALA A 120 -30.31 -21.74 39.80
N SER A 121 -31.58 -21.46 40.05
CA SER A 121 -32.72 -22.36 39.90
C SER A 121 -32.99 -22.70 38.42
N ALA A 122 -33.32 -23.98 38.20
CA ALA A 122 -33.60 -24.58 36.91
C ALA A 122 -34.97 -24.18 36.33
N THR A 123 -35.04 -23.98 35.01
CA THR A 123 -36.24 -24.12 34.19
C THR A 123 -35.89 -24.84 32.87
N PRO A 124 -36.84 -25.57 32.26
CA PRO A 124 -36.54 -26.83 31.57
C PRO A 124 -36.22 -26.71 30.08
N GLU A 125 -35.41 -27.66 29.62
CA GLU A 125 -34.94 -27.88 28.26
C GLU A 125 -36.06 -28.32 27.29
N VAL A 126 -36.06 -27.75 26.10
CA VAL A 126 -36.79 -28.28 24.92
C VAL A 126 -35.80 -29.04 24.05
N HIS A 127 -36.05 -30.34 23.89
CA HIS A 127 -35.39 -31.27 22.99
C HIS A 127 -35.51 -30.84 21.51
N GLN A 128 -34.38 -30.77 20.79
CA GLN A 128 -34.36 -31.04 19.35
C GLN A 128 -33.23 -32.01 19.00
N ARG A 129 -33.64 -33.13 18.40
CA ARG A 129 -32.85 -34.28 17.96
C ARG A 129 -31.93 -33.92 16.78
N ALA A 130 -30.70 -34.41 16.85
CA ALA A 130 -29.83 -34.62 15.70
C ALA A 130 -30.24 -35.88 14.90
N PRO A 131 -29.97 -35.95 13.59
CA PRO A 131 -29.83 -37.21 12.90
C PRO A 131 -28.35 -37.58 12.70
N GLN A 132 -28.05 -38.83 13.02
CA GLN A 132 -26.80 -39.52 12.72
C GLN A 132 -26.85 -40.16 11.32
N GLY A 133 -25.66 -40.36 10.75
CA GLY A 133 -25.38 -41.23 9.61
C GLY A 133 -24.50 -40.51 8.58
N SER A 134 -23.49 -41.10 7.94
CA SER A 134 -22.78 -42.37 8.04
C SER A 134 -21.62 -42.23 7.04
N LEU A 135 -20.40 -42.65 7.42
CA LEU A 135 -19.22 -42.60 6.54
C LEU A 135 -19.35 -43.62 5.40
N ALA A 136 -19.17 -43.16 4.16
CA ALA A 136 -18.87 -44.01 3.01
C ALA A 136 -17.77 -43.39 2.15
N THR A 137 -16.61 -43.99 2.28
CA THR A 137 -15.37 -43.80 1.52
C THR A 137 -15.57 -44.23 0.06
N ARG A 138 -15.31 -43.37 -0.93
CA ARG A 138 -14.92 -43.80 -2.28
C ARG A 138 -13.73 -43.00 -2.77
N ALA A 139 -12.60 -43.70 -2.82
CA ALA A 139 -11.40 -43.31 -3.53
C ALA A 139 -11.68 -43.21 -5.03
N ALA A 140 -11.24 -42.11 -5.65
CA ALA A 140 -11.10 -42.01 -7.10
C ALA A 140 -9.60 -41.86 -7.40
N THR A 141 -9.06 -42.90 -8.00
CA THR A 141 -7.69 -43.02 -8.50
C THR A 141 -7.42 -42.02 -9.61
N ALA A 142 -6.48 -41.10 -9.37
CA ALA A 142 -5.88 -40.27 -10.40
C ALA A 142 -4.82 -41.08 -11.14
N ALA A 143 -5.04 -41.35 -12.43
CA ALA A 143 -4.04 -41.93 -13.32
C ALA A 143 -3.17 -40.82 -13.92
N VAL A 144 -1.86 -41.01 -13.80
CA VAL A 144 -0.78 -40.19 -14.35
C VAL A 144 -0.63 -40.49 -15.84
N ALA A 145 -0.49 -39.45 -16.67
CA ALA A 145 0.11 -39.55 -18.00
C ALA A 145 1.09 -38.38 -18.21
N THR A 146 2.27 -38.73 -18.67
CA THR A 146 3.50 -37.93 -18.87
C THR A 146 3.41 -36.96 -20.07
N PRO A 147 4.33 -35.97 -20.16
CA PRO A 147 4.21 -34.85 -21.10
C PRO A 147 4.84 -35.16 -22.46
N HIS A 148 4.13 -34.86 -23.54
CA HIS A 148 4.75 -34.67 -24.86
C HIS A 148 4.77 -33.19 -25.20
N ALA A 149 5.99 -32.70 -25.44
CA ALA A 149 6.29 -31.35 -25.89
C ALA A 149 5.55 -31.04 -27.19
N THR A 150 4.71 -30.00 -27.18
CA THR A 150 4.14 -29.42 -28.40
C THR A 150 4.78 -28.04 -28.59
N THR A 151 5.55 -27.94 -29.65
CA THR A 151 6.16 -26.72 -30.18
C THR A 151 5.06 -25.68 -30.44
N LEU A 152 5.15 -24.50 -29.80
CA LEU A 152 4.31 -23.35 -30.13
C LEU A 152 4.74 -22.81 -31.50
N GLN A 153 4.09 -23.28 -32.57
CA GLN A 153 4.09 -22.57 -33.84
C GLN A 153 3.12 -21.39 -33.74
N MET A 154 3.64 -20.18 -33.95
CA MET A 154 2.81 -18.99 -34.10
C MET A 154 1.91 -19.13 -35.34
N PRO A 155 0.60 -18.86 -35.26
CA PRO A 155 -0.23 -18.85 -36.45
C PRO A 155 0.09 -17.59 -37.26
N THR A 156 0.56 -17.80 -38.48
CA THR A 156 0.70 -16.79 -39.53
C THR A 156 -0.65 -16.12 -39.76
N ALA A 157 -0.63 -14.80 -39.88
CA ALA A 157 -1.80 -13.96 -40.11
C ALA A 157 -2.72 -14.53 -41.20
N MET A 158 -3.92 -14.98 -40.81
CA MET A 158 -4.99 -15.28 -41.74
C MET A 158 -5.81 -14.02 -41.98
N THR A 159 -5.84 -13.58 -43.23
CA THR A 159 -6.69 -12.49 -43.72
C THR A 159 -8.18 -12.87 -43.55
N GLY A 160 -9.00 -11.88 -43.19
CA GLY A 160 -10.40 -12.02 -42.76
C GLY A 160 -11.38 -12.60 -43.79
N GLU A 161 -10.95 -12.92 -45.01
CA GLU A 161 -11.81 -13.52 -46.04
C GLU A 161 -12.06 -15.02 -45.84
N SER A 162 -11.21 -15.74 -45.10
CA SER A 162 -11.33 -17.20 -44.97
C SER A 162 -12.39 -17.66 -43.95
N LEU A 163 -12.63 -16.88 -42.89
CA LEU A 163 -13.64 -17.18 -41.86
C LEU A 163 -15.07 -16.95 -42.37
N ALA A 164 -15.29 -15.95 -43.23
CA ALA A 164 -16.59 -15.68 -43.84
C ALA A 164 -17.03 -16.82 -44.79
N ARG A 165 -16.10 -17.47 -45.48
CA ARG A 165 -16.40 -18.62 -46.36
C ARG A 165 -16.74 -19.90 -45.60
N ALA A 166 -16.12 -20.13 -44.44
CA ALA A 166 -16.40 -21.30 -43.61
C ALA A 166 -17.81 -21.25 -42.98
N HIS A 167 -18.31 -20.06 -42.66
CA HIS A 167 -19.68 -19.87 -42.17
C HIS A 167 -20.74 -19.98 -43.28
N PHE A 168 -20.41 -19.59 -44.51
CA PHE A 168 -21.35 -19.63 -45.63
C PHE A 168 -21.54 -21.05 -46.21
N ALA A 169 -20.51 -21.90 -46.16
CA ALA A 169 -20.56 -23.25 -46.74
C ALA A 169 -21.34 -24.28 -45.90
N ALA A 170 -21.59 -24.01 -44.61
CA ALA A 170 -22.29 -24.94 -43.71
C ALA A 170 -23.83 -24.80 -43.77
N ALA A 171 -24.37 -23.86 -44.55
CA ALA A 171 -25.79 -23.50 -44.54
C ALA A 171 -26.61 -24.07 -45.72
N ILE A 172 -26.07 -24.97 -46.55
CA ILE A 172 -26.80 -25.56 -47.70
C ILE A 172 -27.06 -27.07 -47.49
N ALA A 173 -27.51 -27.43 -46.30
CA ALA A 173 -28.15 -28.72 -46.06
C ALA A 173 -29.28 -28.55 -45.03
N ASP A 174 -30.50 -28.88 -45.48
CA ASP A 174 -31.81 -28.89 -44.82
C ASP A 174 -32.62 -27.57 -44.69
N GLU A 175 -33.76 -27.57 -45.42
CA GLU A 175 -34.95 -26.70 -45.30
C GLU A 175 -35.96 -27.29 -44.28
N PRO A 176 -37.01 -26.59 -43.78
CA PRO A 176 -37.34 -25.16 -43.87
C PRO A 176 -37.52 -24.53 -42.46
N ALA A 177 -36.76 -23.50 -42.14
CA ALA A 177 -37.03 -22.59 -41.01
C ALA A 177 -36.86 -21.16 -41.54
N GLY A 178 -37.91 -20.55 -42.07
CA GLY A 178 -38.93 -19.93 -41.24
C GLY A 178 -38.40 -18.56 -40.81
N ALA A 179 -39.12 -17.49 -41.14
CA ALA A 179 -38.72 -16.07 -41.02
C ALA A 179 -37.92 -15.63 -39.78
N GLY A 180 -37.89 -16.41 -38.69
CA GLY A 180 -37.02 -16.25 -37.53
C GLY A 180 -35.51 -16.33 -37.81
N ALA A 181 -35.03 -17.22 -38.69
CA ALA A 181 -33.60 -17.32 -39.02
C ALA A 181 -33.14 -16.08 -39.80
N LEU A 182 -33.91 -15.69 -40.82
CA LEU A 182 -33.71 -14.43 -41.57
C LEU A 182 -33.79 -13.20 -40.66
N MET A 183 -34.72 -13.17 -39.71
CA MET A 183 -34.84 -12.07 -38.74
C MET A 183 -33.66 -12.02 -37.75
N ALA A 184 -33.08 -13.16 -37.38
CA ALA A 184 -31.87 -13.21 -36.56
C ALA A 184 -30.66 -12.67 -37.34
N GLU A 185 -30.56 -13.02 -38.62
CA GLU A 185 -29.50 -12.56 -39.51
C GLU A 185 -29.63 -11.07 -39.86
N LEU A 186 -30.85 -10.57 -40.09
CA LEU A 186 -31.12 -9.13 -40.24
C LEU A 186 -30.82 -8.35 -38.97
N ARG A 187 -31.05 -8.93 -37.77
CA ARG A 187 -30.63 -8.30 -36.51
C ARG A 187 -29.12 -8.28 -36.34
N ALA A 188 -28.42 -9.34 -36.76
CA ALA A 188 -26.96 -9.41 -36.73
C ALA A 188 -26.34 -8.40 -37.73
N MET A 189 -26.84 -8.35 -38.96
CA MET A 189 -26.44 -7.35 -39.97
C MET A 189 -26.76 -5.93 -39.51
N ARG A 190 -27.94 -5.68 -38.93
CA ARG A 190 -28.29 -4.38 -38.36
C ARG A 190 -27.39 -4.02 -37.19
N GLY A 191 -26.99 -5.00 -36.38
CA GLY A 191 -25.99 -4.82 -35.32
C GLY A 191 -24.66 -4.34 -35.88
N LEU A 192 -24.09 -5.08 -36.84
CA LEU A 192 -22.82 -4.75 -37.49
C LEU A 192 -22.85 -3.41 -38.24
N LEU A 193 -23.97 -3.11 -38.93
CA LEU A 193 -24.17 -1.83 -39.62
C LEU A 193 -24.33 -0.67 -38.62
N SER A 194 -25.03 -0.89 -37.51
CA SER A 194 -25.14 0.11 -36.44
C SER A 194 -23.77 0.37 -35.81
N ASP A 195 -22.99 -0.69 -35.57
CA ASP A 195 -21.62 -0.60 -35.04
C ASP A 195 -20.68 0.14 -36.01
N GLN A 196 -20.78 -0.14 -37.32
CA GLN A 196 -20.01 0.60 -38.34
C GLN A 196 -20.42 2.08 -38.45
N ILE A 197 -21.71 2.38 -38.47
CA ILE A 197 -22.21 3.77 -38.55
C ILE A 197 -21.86 4.56 -37.28
N GLU A 198 -21.93 3.93 -36.10
CA GLU A 198 -21.49 4.55 -34.84
C GLU A 198 -19.97 4.80 -34.84
N SER A 199 -19.17 3.86 -35.35
CA SER A 199 -17.73 4.06 -35.49
C SER A 199 -17.39 5.23 -36.43
N MET A 200 -18.10 5.38 -37.56
CA MET A 200 -17.90 6.46 -38.52
C MET A 200 -18.32 7.84 -37.98
N ASN A 201 -19.51 7.95 -37.37
CA ASN A 201 -19.96 9.19 -36.74
C ASN A 201 -19.04 9.61 -35.58
N TRP A 202 -18.38 8.65 -34.93
CA TRP A 202 -17.42 8.90 -33.87
C TRP A 202 -16.07 9.43 -34.38
N PHE A 203 -15.52 8.88 -35.48
CA PHE A 203 -14.31 9.43 -36.11
C PHE A 203 -14.56 10.89 -36.54
N GLU A 204 -15.78 11.19 -36.95
CA GLU A 204 -16.21 12.56 -37.23
C GLU A 204 -16.31 13.41 -35.94
N GLY A 205 -16.76 12.84 -34.83
CA GLY A 205 -16.77 13.47 -33.50
C GLY A 205 -15.38 13.85 -32.96
N VAL A 206 -14.38 12.97 -33.11
CA VAL A 206 -12.98 13.27 -32.74
C VAL A 206 -12.35 14.30 -33.66
N ARG A 207 -12.68 14.27 -34.95
CA ARG A 207 -12.31 15.36 -35.89
C ARG A 207 -12.99 16.68 -35.54
N ARG A 208 -14.24 16.65 -35.05
CA ARG A 208 -15.01 17.85 -34.68
C ARG A 208 -14.55 18.49 -33.37
N ARG A 209 -13.94 17.74 -32.44
CA ARG A 209 -13.49 18.25 -31.13
C ARG A 209 -12.08 17.77 -30.76
N PRO A 210 -11.04 18.25 -31.46
CA PRO A 210 -9.68 17.76 -31.28
C PRO A 210 -9.09 18.06 -29.89
N ALA A 211 -9.49 19.16 -29.24
CA ALA A 211 -9.06 19.49 -27.89
C ALA A 211 -9.56 18.47 -26.85
N GLN A 212 -10.81 18.01 -26.97
CA GLN A 212 -11.40 17.00 -26.07
C GLN A 212 -10.66 15.66 -26.19
N ALA A 213 -10.41 15.19 -27.41
CA ALA A 213 -9.67 13.95 -27.65
C ALA A 213 -8.24 14.02 -27.07
N ARG A 214 -7.54 15.15 -27.23
CA ARG A 214 -6.23 15.38 -26.62
C ARG A 214 -6.27 15.36 -25.09
N MET A 215 -7.27 16.01 -24.47
CA MET A 215 -7.40 16.03 -23.01
C MET A 215 -7.71 14.64 -22.45
N LEU A 216 -8.54 13.86 -23.14
CA LEU A 216 -8.79 12.47 -22.76
C LEU A 216 -7.51 11.64 -22.81
N ARG A 217 -6.75 11.74 -23.91
CA ARG A 217 -5.47 11.03 -24.05
C ARG A 217 -4.51 11.40 -22.92
N LEU A 218 -4.40 12.69 -22.61
CA LEU A 218 -3.56 13.20 -21.53
C LEU A 218 -3.94 12.59 -20.17
N LEU A 219 -5.23 12.51 -19.85
CA LEU A 219 -5.71 11.93 -18.59
C LEU A 219 -5.43 10.43 -18.50
N LEU A 220 -5.71 9.68 -19.56
CA LEU A 220 -5.45 8.24 -19.62
C LEU A 220 -3.95 7.94 -19.47
N GLN A 221 -3.09 8.70 -20.16
CA GLN A 221 -1.63 8.58 -20.04
C GLN A 221 -1.08 9.02 -18.68
N ALA A 222 -1.78 9.90 -17.98
CA ALA A 222 -1.45 10.29 -16.61
C ALA A 222 -1.89 9.22 -15.57
N GLY A 223 -2.64 8.20 -15.99
CA GLY A 223 -3.10 7.10 -15.15
C GLY A 223 -4.49 7.32 -14.53
N PHE A 224 -5.27 8.31 -15.00
CA PHE A 224 -6.65 8.48 -14.57
C PHE A 224 -7.58 7.44 -15.23
N SER A 225 -8.67 7.08 -14.55
CA SER A 225 -9.61 6.10 -15.08
C SER A 225 -10.37 6.65 -16.30
N ALA A 226 -10.76 5.76 -17.21
CA ALA A 226 -11.60 6.14 -18.35
C ALA A 226 -12.97 6.69 -17.93
N SER A 227 -13.47 6.31 -16.75
CA SER A 227 -14.71 6.84 -16.20
C SER A 227 -14.58 8.33 -15.85
N LEU A 228 -13.64 8.67 -14.96
CA LEU A 228 -13.40 10.05 -14.55
C LEU A 228 -12.98 10.93 -15.74
N SER A 229 -12.12 10.40 -16.60
CA SER A 229 -11.59 11.15 -17.74
C SER A 229 -12.69 11.55 -18.73
N ARG A 230 -13.62 10.63 -19.04
CA ARG A 230 -14.77 10.94 -19.90
C ARG A 230 -15.71 11.96 -19.26
N THR A 231 -15.97 11.86 -17.96
CA THR A 231 -16.81 12.82 -17.25
C THR A 231 -16.21 14.23 -17.30
N LEU A 232 -14.91 14.38 -17.02
CA LEU A 232 -14.23 15.68 -17.07
C LEU A 232 -14.25 16.25 -18.48
N VAL A 233 -13.85 15.47 -19.48
CA VAL A 233 -13.80 15.94 -20.88
C VAL A 233 -15.19 16.21 -21.45
N GLY A 234 -16.22 15.50 -21.01
CA GLY A 234 -17.61 15.75 -21.40
C GLY A 234 -18.14 17.11 -20.96
N HIS A 235 -17.53 17.72 -19.93
CA HIS A 235 -17.86 19.05 -19.44
C HIS A 235 -16.94 20.16 -19.98
N LEU A 236 -15.95 19.80 -20.80
CA LEU A 236 -15.06 20.77 -21.43
C LEU A 236 -15.81 21.57 -22.51
N PRO A 237 -15.82 22.92 -22.45
CA PRO A 237 -16.46 23.76 -23.46
C PRO A 237 -15.92 23.49 -24.87
N ALA A 238 -16.81 23.49 -25.86
CA ALA A 238 -16.49 23.07 -27.23
C ALA A 238 -15.66 24.10 -28.02
N ASP A 239 -15.68 25.35 -27.57
CA ASP A 239 -14.99 26.51 -28.14
C ASP A 239 -13.54 26.66 -27.65
N PHE A 240 -13.13 25.90 -26.63
CA PHE A 240 -11.81 26.05 -26.04
C PHE A 240 -10.70 25.52 -26.96
N GLY A 241 -9.67 26.35 -27.14
CA GLY A 241 -8.40 25.92 -27.71
C GLY A 241 -7.59 25.05 -26.74
N ASP A 242 -6.45 24.52 -27.18
CA ASP A 242 -5.66 23.58 -26.38
C ASP A 242 -5.17 24.13 -25.04
N VAL A 243 -4.70 25.38 -25.04
CA VAL A 243 -4.17 26.04 -23.84
C VAL A 243 -5.29 26.27 -22.82
N GLU A 244 -6.47 26.68 -23.29
CA GLU A 244 -7.66 26.90 -22.45
C GLU A 244 -8.20 25.59 -21.91
N ALA A 245 -8.25 24.55 -22.75
CA ALA A 245 -8.67 23.21 -22.37
C ALA A 245 -7.76 22.61 -21.29
N GLN A 246 -6.43 22.74 -21.43
CA GLN A 246 -5.49 22.29 -20.41
C GLN A 246 -5.65 23.05 -19.10
N ARG A 247 -5.82 24.38 -19.15
CA ARG A 247 -6.03 25.21 -17.97
C ARG A 247 -7.33 24.82 -17.25
N TRP A 248 -8.41 24.67 -18.00
CA TRP A 248 -9.71 24.25 -17.48
C TRP A 248 -9.62 22.87 -16.82
N LEU A 249 -8.93 21.92 -17.46
CA LEU A 249 -8.76 20.57 -16.93
C LEU A 249 -7.97 20.55 -15.62
N ARG A 250 -6.85 21.30 -15.55
CA ARG A 250 -6.07 21.45 -14.30
C ARG A 250 -6.94 21.99 -13.18
N GLU A 251 -7.74 23.03 -13.47
CA GLU A 251 -8.64 23.61 -12.47
C GLU A 251 -9.75 22.65 -12.06
N ALA A 252 -10.34 21.91 -13.00
CA ALA A 252 -11.36 20.90 -12.71
C ALA A 252 -10.81 19.80 -11.80
N LEU A 253 -9.61 19.28 -12.07
CA LEU A 253 -8.94 18.30 -11.20
C LEU A 253 -8.62 18.89 -9.83
N ARG A 254 -8.05 20.11 -9.78
CA ARG A 254 -7.68 20.80 -8.54
C ARG A 254 -8.88 21.03 -7.64
N ARG A 255 -10.02 21.46 -8.19
CA ARG A 255 -11.28 21.68 -7.44
C ARG A 255 -11.85 20.37 -6.88
N ASN A 256 -11.70 19.27 -7.61
CA ASN A 256 -12.26 17.98 -7.20
C ASN A 256 -11.34 17.17 -6.28
N LEU A 257 -10.04 17.47 -6.29
CA LEU A 257 -9.11 16.92 -5.31
C LEU A 257 -9.27 17.65 -3.99
N ARG A 258 -9.93 17.00 -3.03
CA ARG A 258 -10.11 17.50 -1.66
C ARG A 258 -8.79 17.43 -0.89
N ALA A 259 -7.86 18.34 -1.16
CA ALA A 259 -6.69 18.56 -0.31
C ALA A 259 -7.11 19.41 0.89
N ALA A 260 -6.72 19.03 2.11
CA ALA A 260 -7.01 19.83 3.30
C ALA A 260 -6.33 21.22 3.18
N VAL A 261 -7.16 22.27 3.02
CA VAL A 261 -6.72 23.66 2.75
C VAL A 261 -6.56 24.58 3.98
N PRO A 262 -6.78 24.24 5.27
CA PRO A 262 -6.53 25.26 6.27
C PRO A 262 -5.02 25.48 6.42
N ASP A 263 -4.66 26.65 6.94
CA ASP A 263 -3.33 27.05 7.44
C ASP A 263 -2.67 26.00 8.37
N ARG A 264 -3.47 25.01 8.82
CA ARG A 264 -3.17 23.89 9.72
C ARG A 264 -3.83 22.60 9.19
N THR A 265 -3.06 21.52 9.14
CA THR A 265 -3.55 20.15 8.86
C THR A 265 -4.40 19.61 10.03
N ILE A 266 -5.13 18.50 9.84
CA ILE A 266 -5.80 17.83 10.97
C ILE A 266 -4.80 17.45 12.08
N PHE A 267 -3.55 17.17 11.72
CA PHE A 267 -2.49 16.86 12.68
C PHE A 267 -2.04 18.12 13.44
N ASP A 268 -1.96 19.28 12.79
CA ASP A 268 -1.64 20.57 13.43
C ASP A 268 -2.72 21.00 14.45
N ALA A 269 -3.97 20.59 14.24
CA ALA A 269 -5.05 20.82 15.20
C ALA A 269 -4.92 19.94 16.46
N GLY A 270 -4.12 18.87 16.40
CA GLY A 270 -3.97 17.91 17.48
C GLY A 270 -5.14 16.93 17.60
N GLY A 271 -5.00 15.97 18.52
CA GLY A 271 -5.92 14.88 18.78
C GLY A 271 -5.26 13.50 18.65
N VAL A 272 -6.08 12.46 18.68
CA VAL A 272 -5.62 11.06 18.61
C VAL A 272 -5.87 10.50 17.22
N PHE A 273 -4.82 9.97 16.58
CA PHE A 273 -4.90 9.42 15.23
C PHE A 273 -4.30 8.02 15.17
N ALA A 274 -4.96 7.10 14.46
CA ALA A 274 -4.40 5.81 14.09
C ALA A 274 -4.13 5.79 12.58
N LEU A 275 -2.89 5.45 12.21
CA LEU A 275 -2.50 5.26 10.83
C LEU A 275 -2.81 3.83 10.41
N LEU A 276 -3.63 3.68 9.37
CA LEU A 276 -4.11 2.40 8.86
C LEU A 276 -3.65 2.17 7.42
N GLY A 277 -3.68 0.92 6.97
CA GLY A 277 -3.32 0.55 5.60
C GLY A 277 -2.45 -0.72 5.54
N PRO A 278 -2.24 -1.27 4.34
CA PRO A 278 -1.59 -2.57 4.18
C PRO A 278 -0.11 -2.57 4.59
N THR A 279 0.50 -3.75 4.58
CA THR A 279 1.93 -3.89 4.85
C THR A 279 2.77 -3.09 3.85
N GLY A 280 3.89 -2.53 4.30
CA GLY A 280 4.83 -1.83 3.41
C GLY A 280 4.41 -0.45 2.88
N VAL A 281 3.18 0.02 3.15
CA VAL A 281 2.72 1.36 2.68
C VAL A 281 3.37 2.54 3.42
N GLY A 282 4.24 2.30 4.41
CA GLY A 282 4.96 3.38 5.08
C GLY A 282 4.23 4.03 6.27
N LYS A 283 3.33 3.30 6.96
CA LYS A 283 2.64 3.79 8.18
C LYS A 283 3.62 4.26 9.26
N THR A 284 4.54 3.40 9.68
CA THR A 284 5.53 3.69 10.74
C THR A 284 6.39 4.91 10.40
N THR A 285 6.90 4.98 9.16
CA THR A 285 7.70 6.13 8.69
C THR A 285 6.85 7.40 8.63
N THR A 286 5.60 7.30 8.19
CA THR A 286 4.66 8.44 8.16
C THR A 286 4.35 8.94 9.57
N ALA A 287 4.12 8.05 10.54
CA ALA A 287 3.93 8.40 11.94
C ALA A 287 5.16 9.14 12.49
N ALA A 288 6.37 8.65 12.20
CA ALA A 288 7.60 9.31 12.60
C ALA A 288 7.75 10.71 11.99
N LYS A 289 7.45 10.89 10.71
CA LYS A 289 7.49 12.20 10.03
C LYS A 289 6.52 13.20 10.64
N ILE A 290 5.26 12.78 10.86
CA ILE A 290 4.24 13.64 11.46
C ILE A 290 4.64 14.00 12.90
N ALA A 291 5.08 13.02 13.70
CA ALA A 291 5.52 13.25 15.08
C ALA A 291 6.71 14.20 15.15
N ALA A 292 7.71 14.00 14.31
CA ALA A 292 8.90 14.84 14.24
C ALA A 292 8.54 16.28 13.85
N GLN A 293 7.72 16.48 12.82
CA GLN A 293 7.28 17.82 12.41
C GLN A 293 6.47 18.51 13.52
N PHE A 294 5.57 17.78 14.18
CA PHE A 294 4.77 18.34 15.28
C PHE A 294 5.64 18.66 16.51
N ALA A 295 6.60 17.80 16.85
CA ALA A 295 7.53 18.00 17.95
C ALA A 295 8.45 19.21 17.70
N LEU A 296 8.91 19.43 16.47
CA LEU A 296 9.67 20.64 16.11
C LEU A 296 8.86 21.92 16.35
N ARG A 297 7.54 21.88 16.14
CA ARG A 297 6.66 23.05 16.26
C ARG A 297 6.17 23.30 17.69
N TYR A 298 5.88 22.24 18.44
CA TYR A 298 5.17 22.32 19.73
C TYR A 298 5.92 21.67 20.91
N GLY A 299 7.13 21.14 20.66
CA GLY A 299 7.95 20.44 21.64
C GLY A 299 7.61 18.95 21.75
N ALA A 300 8.62 18.12 22.05
CA ALA A 300 8.47 16.66 22.14
C ALA A 300 7.43 16.19 23.17
N GLN A 301 7.29 16.92 24.28
CA GLN A 301 6.31 16.61 25.34
C GLN A 301 4.85 16.72 24.87
N SER A 302 4.61 17.41 23.76
CA SER A 302 3.26 17.55 23.17
C SER A 302 2.83 16.35 22.32
N VAL A 303 3.72 15.40 22.06
CA VAL A 303 3.48 14.25 21.16
C VAL A 303 3.51 12.93 21.93
N GLY A 304 2.50 12.08 21.73
CA GLY A 304 2.45 10.68 22.15
C GLY A 304 2.64 9.75 20.97
N LEU A 305 3.53 8.77 21.09
CA LEU A 305 3.71 7.70 20.11
C LEU A 305 3.34 6.36 20.73
N ILE A 306 2.41 5.66 20.08
CA ILE A 306 1.99 4.32 20.44
C ILE A 306 2.18 3.43 19.21
N THR A 307 2.72 2.24 19.39
CA THR A 307 2.67 1.18 18.37
C THR A 307 1.77 0.04 18.86
N ALA A 308 0.83 -0.35 18.01
CA ALA A 308 0.01 -1.55 18.14
C ALA A 308 0.49 -2.66 17.18
N ASP A 309 1.62 -2.47 16.47
CA ASP A 309 2.24 -3.51 15.65
C ASP A 309 3.07 -4.45 16.54
N VAL A 310 2.40 -5.31 17.31
CA VAL A 310 3.05 -6.21 18.28
C VAL A 310 3.91 -7.29 17.60
N TYR A 311 3.59 -7.64 16.35
CA TYR A 311 4.18 -8.77 15.65
C TYR A 311 5.44 -8.43 14.87
N ARG A 312 5.60 -7.19 14.38
CA ARG A 312 6.77 -6.79 13.59
C ARG A 312 7.80 -6.09 14.47
N ILE A 313 8.68 -6.90 15.09
CA ILE A 313 9.78 -6.45 15.95
C ILE A 313 10.57 -5.30 15.29
N GLY A 314 10.96 -5.47 14.02
CA GLY A 314 11.71 -4.44 13.30
C GLY A 314 10.97 -3.10 13.11
N ALA A 315 9.63 -3.12 13.02
CA ALA A 315 8.85 -1.89 12.93
C ALA A 315 8.79 -1.16 14.29
N GLN A 316 8.67 -1.90 15.40
CA GLN A 316 8.71 -1.34 16.75
C GLN A 316 10.06 -0.69 17.05
N ASP A 317 11.16 -1.39 16.73
CA ASP A 317 12.51 -0.89 16.96
C ASP A 317 12.80 0.32 16.07
N GLN A 318 12.31 0.31 14.83
CA GLN A 318 12.39 1.46 13.94
C GLN A 318 11.65 2.67 14.52
N LEU A 319 10.40 2.52 14.97
CA LEU A 319 9.64 3.62 15.56
C LEU A 319 10.29 4.13 16.86
N ARG A 320 10.76 3.23 17.72
CA ARG A 320 11.51 3.58 18.96
C ARG A 320 12.79 4.34 18.65
N THR A 321 13.51 3.96 17.59
CA THR A 321 14.70 4.67 17.14
C THR A 321 14.35 6.10 16.73
N PHE A 322 13.32 6.28 15.90
CA PHE A 322 12.83 7.61 15.56
C PHE A 322 12.39 8.40 16.79
N GLY A 323 11.61 7.79 17.67
CA GLY A 323 11.17 8.39 18.93
C GLY A 323 12.33 8.90 19.78
N ARG A 324 13.40 8.10 19.94
CA ARG A 324 14.62 8.51 20.66
C ARG A 324 15.29 9.71 20.01
N LEU A 325 15.40 9.74 18.68
CA LEU A 325 16.01 10.85 17.94
C LEU A 325 15.24 12.17 18.13
N ILE A 326 13.91 12.11 18.22
CA ILE A 326 13.05 13.30 18.39
C ILE A 326 12.70 13.61 19.85
N GLY A 327 13.18 12.81 20.81
CA GLY A 327 12.86 12.96 22.23
C GLY A 327 11.43 12.58 22.63
N VAL A 328 10.74 11.77 21.82
CA VAL A 328 9.36 11.31 22.07
C VAL A 328 9.37 9.82 22.44
N PRO A 329 8.97 9.43 23.67
CA PRO A 329 8.91 8.03 24.06
C PRO A 329 7.82 7.28 23.29
N VAL A 330 8.15 6.06 22.86
CA VAL A 330 7.24 5.16 22.11
C VAL A 330 6.78 4.04 23.02
N HIS A 331 5.47 3.87 23.14
CA HIS A 331 4.85 2.83 23.96
C HIS A 331 4.25 1.74 23.08
N VAL A 332 4.28 0.49 23.55
CA VAL A 332 3.73 -0.65 22.82
C VAL A 332 2.41 -1.06 23.47
N ALA A 333 1.32 -0.96 22.72
CA ALA A 333 0.02 -1.45 23.13
C ALA A 333 -0.16 -2.89 22.65
N HIS A 334 -0.31 -3.83 23.59
CA HIS A 334 -0.49 -5.25 23.27
C HIS A 334 -1.94 -5.62 22.94
N ASP A 335 -2.89 -4.85 23.45
CA ASP A 335 -4.32 -5.08 23.33
C ASP A 335 -5.11 -3.76 23.44
N VAL A 336 -6.43 -3.85 23.27
CA VAL A 336 -7.35 -2.70 23.33
C VAL A 336 -7.33 -2.04 24.71
N ALA A 337 -7.21 -2.84 25.78
CA ALA A 337 -7.14 -2.32 27.14
C ALA A 337 -5.85 -1.52 27.38
N GLY A 338 -4.70 -2.04 26.96
CA GLY A 338 -3.43 -1.34 27.03
C GLY A 338 -3.41 -0.07 26.18
N LEU A 339 -4.04 -0.09 25.00
CA LEU A 339 -4.22 1.13 24.20
C LEU A 339 -5.01 2.18 24.99
N ALA A 340 -6.13 1.80 25.62
CA ALA A 340 -6.93 2.71 26.42
C ALA A 340 -6.15 3.30 27.61
N ASP A 341 -5.31 2.50 28.29
CA ASP A 341 -4.44 2.97 29.37
C ASP A 341 -3.44 4.03 28.86
N PHE A 342 -2.82 3.84 27.70
CA PHE A 342 -1.92 4.84 27.11
C PHE A 342 -2.65 6.09 26.64
N LEU A 343 -3.87 5.98 26.13
CA LEU A 343 -4.68 7.14 25.77
C LEU A 343 -5.03 8.00 26.99
N GLN A 344 -5.31 7.38 28.14
CA GLN A 344 -5.49 8.11 29.40
C GLN A 344 -4.19 8.79 29.85
N LEU A 345 -3.05 8.08 29.76
CA LEU A 345 -1.74 8.64 30.09
C LEU A 345 -1.39 9.86 29.22
N PHE A 346 -1.84 9.87 27.96
CA PHE A 346 -1.57 10.93 26.99
C PHE A 346 -2.68 11.97 26.86
N MET A 347 -3.65 12.01 27.77
CA MET A 347 -4.78 12.95 27.71
C MET A 347 -4.35 14.43 27.63
N ASN A 348 -3.17 14.77 28.19
CA ASN A 348 -2.62 16.12 28.20
C ASN A 348 -1.70 16.42 27.01
N ARG A 349 -1.43 15.43 26.14
CA ARG A 349 -0.61 15.61 24.94
C ARG A 349 -1.48 16.18 23.82
N LYS A 350 -0.93 17.09 23.04
CA LYS A 350 -1.65 17.74 21.93
C LYS A 350 -1.90 16.77 20.78
N LEU A 351 -0.94 15.90 20.50
CA LEU A 351 -1.02 14.92 19.42
C LEU A 351 -0.68 13.53 19.95
N VAL A 352 -1.50 12.53 19.62
CA VAL A 352 -1.18 11.13 19.84
C VAL A 352 -1.28 10.38 18.51
N LEU A 353 -0.21 9.71 18.10
CA LEU A 353 -0.19 8.87 16.91
C LEU A 353 -0.06 7.41 17.30
N ILE A 354 -0.93 6.59 16.71
CA ILE A 354 -0.96 5.14 16.86
C ILE A 354 -0.50 4.54 15.53
N ASP A 355 0.67 3.89 15.53
CA ASP A 355 1.15 3.07 14.43
C ASP A 355 0.55 1.67 14.56
N THR A 356 -0.20 1.22 13.56
CA THR A 356 -0.85 -0.09 13.58
C THR A 356 -0.11 -1.12 12.75
N ALA A 357 -0.36 -2.40 13.03
CA ALA A 357 0.08 -3.48 12.15
C ALA A 357 -0.43 -3.25 10.72
N GLY A 358 0.39 -3.61 9.74
CA GLY A 358 -0.05 -3.69 8.34
C GLY A 358 -0.81 -4.98 8.10
N VAL A 359 -2.02 -4.87 7.56
CA VAL A 359 -2.86 -6.03 7.23
C VAL A 359 -3.25 -5.95 5.75
N GLY A 360 -3.08 -7.02 4.99
CA GLY A 360 -3.46 -7.03 3.57
C GLY A 360 -4.95 -6.73 3.39
N GLN A 361 -5.33 -6.03 2.32
CA GLN A 361 -6.72 -5.57 2.11
C GLN A 361 -7.76 -6.71 1.99
N ARG A 362 -7.32 -7.93 1.67
CA ARG A 362 -8.19 -9.13 1.59
C ARG A 362 -8.19 -9.98 2.87
N ASP A 363 -7.39 -9.60 3.86
CA ASP A 363 -7.29 -10.35 5.10
C ASP A 363 -8.46 -9.98 6.02
N PRO A 364 -9.20 -10.96 6.58
CA PRO A 364 -10.36 -10.69 7.44
C PRO A 364 -10.02 -9.85 8.67
N ARG A 365 -8.76 -9.86 9.12
CA ARG A 365 -8.29 -9.08 10.27
C ARG A 365 -8.37 -7.57 10.06
N VAL A 366 -8.57 -7.08 8.83
CA VAL A 366 -8.86 -5.65 8.59
C VAL A 366 -10.10 -5.21 9.36
N GLY A 367 -11.14 -6.05 9.39
CA GLY A 367 -12.38 -5.76 10.13
C GLY A 367 -12.14 -5.69 11.65
N GLU A 368 -11.36 -6.63 12.19
CA GLU A 368 -10.99 -6.66 13.61
C GLU A 368 -10.18 -5.42 14.00
N LEU A 369 -9.21 -5.02 13.18
CA LEU A 369 -8.41 -3.81 13.39
C LEU A 369 -9.28 -2.55 13.39
N LEU A 370 -10.20 -2.44 12.43
CA LEU A 370 -11.13 -1.30 12.36
C LEU A 370 -12.05 -1.26 13.58
N ALA A 371 -12.58 -2.42 14.01
CA ALA A 371 -13.47 -2.52 15.16
C ALA A 371 -12.77 -2.17 16.48
N ALA A 372 -11.54 -2.65 16.68
CA ALA A 372 -10.72 -2.38 17.86
C ALA A 372 -10.46 -0.88 18.07
N LEU A 373 -10.45 -0.10 16.99
CA LEU A 373 -10.22 1.35 17.03
C LEU A 373 -11.52 2.16 17.04
N SER A 374 -12.68 1.57 16.74
CA SER A 374 -13.97 2.28 16.67
C SER A 374 -14.52 2.71 18.04
N THR A 375 -14.13 2.06 19.13
CA THR A 375 -14.64 2.33 20.49
C THR A 375 -13.89 3.45 21.21
N THR A 376 -12.93 4.08 20.54
CA THR A 376 -12.01 5.05 21.12
C THR A 376 -12.15 6.40 20.42
N GLN A 377 -11.71 7.50 21.06
CA GLN A 377 -11.67 8.84 20.46
C GLN A 377 -10.62 8.97 19.32
N VAL A 378 -10.28 7.85 18.68
CA VAL A 378 -9.23 7.72 17.68
C VAL A 378 -9.80 8.02 16.31
N ARG A 379 -9.24 9.04 15.65
CA ARG A 379 -9.52 9.33 14.25
C ARG A 379 -8.64 8.46 13.36
N LYS A 380 -9.26 7.71 12.46
CA LYS A 380 -8.57 6.80 11.53
C LYS A 380 -8.05 7.60 10.33
N VAL A 381 -6.79 7.41 9.97
CA VAL A 381 -6.18 7.99 8.76
C VAL A 381 -5.64 6.85 7.91
N LEU A 382 -6.10 6.75 6.67
CA LEU A 382 -5.63 5.72 5.74
C LEU A 382 -4.34 6.18 5.06
N VAL A 383 -3.28 5.37 5.15
CA VAL A 383 -2.02 5.57 4.42
C VAL A 383 -2.04 4.68 3.19
N VAL A 384 -1.89 5.30 2.02
CA VAL A 384 -1.90 4.61 0.72
C VAL A 384 -0.57 4.87 0.02
N ASN A 385 0.06 3.80 -0.46
CA ASN A 385 1.21 3.90 -1.34
C ASN A 385 0.77 4.43 -2.71
N ALA A 386 1.25 5.61 -3.10
CA ALA A 386 0.92 6.28 -4.35
C ALA A 386 1.52 5.61 -5.60
N ALA A 387 2.46 4.68 -5.43
CA ALA A 387 3.05 3.90 -6.52
C ALA A 387 2.30 2.57 -6.79
N MET A 388 1.24 2.27 -6.04
CA MET A 388 0.39 1.09 -6.32
C MET A 388 -0.45 1.29 -7.58
N GLN A 389 -0.83 0.18 -8.21
CA GLN A 389 -1.79 0.19 -9.31
C GLN A 389 -3.14 0.79 -8.85
N ALA A 390 -3.79 1.54 -9.74
CA ALA A 390 -5.03 2.27 -9.43
C ALA A 390 -6.12 1.38 -8.83
N GLU A 391 -6.30 0.17 -9.38
CA GLU A 391 -7.28 -0.81 -8.89
C GLU A 391 -6.95 -1.31 -7.48
N ALA A 392 -5.66 -1.52 -7.18
CA ALA A 392 -5.21 -1.92 -5.86
C ALA A 392 -5.41 -0.79 -4.83
N ILE A 393 -5.19 0.48 -5.22
CA ILE A 393 -5.50 1.64 -4.39
C ILE A 393 -7.00 1.70 -4.08
N ASP A 394 -7.84 1.47 -5.08
CA ASP A 394 -9.30 1.46 -4.95
C ASP A 394 -9.80 0.32 -4.05
N GLU A 395 -9.21 -0.87 -4.17
CA GLU A 395 -9.48 -2.03 -3.31
C GLU A 395 -9.10 -1.75 -1.86
N VAL A 396 -7.92 -1.17 -1.61
CA VAL A 396 -7.46 -0.78 -0.28
C VAL A 396 -8.40 0.24 0.35
N ALA A 397 -8.82 1.26 -0.42
CA ALA A 397 -9.76 2.27 0.05
C ALA A 397 -11.14 1.66 0.41
N GLY A 398 -11.59 0.65 -0.33
CA GLY A 398 -12.80 -0.12 -0.02
C GLY A 398 -12.66 -0.93 1.27
N ALA A 399 -11.64 -1.78 1.34
CA ALA A 399 -11.42 -2.69 2.46
C ALA A 399 -11.24 -1.96 3.81
N TYR A 400 -10.52 -0.84 3.79
CA TYR A 400 -10.28 -0.01 4.99
C TYR A 400 -11.39 0.99 5.29
N GLN A 401 -12.51 0.94 4.56
CA GLN A 401 -13.65 1.85 4.73
C GLN A 401 -13.22 3.32 4.73
N ALA A 402 -12.40 3.72 3.73
CA ALA A 402 -11.78 5.05 3.69
C ALA A 402 -12.77 6.22 3.78
N HIS A 403 -14.02 6.01 3.37
CA HIS A 403 -15.11 6.99 3.48
C HIS A 403 -15.46 7.36 4.94
N GLN A 404 -15.10 6.52 5.92
CA GLN A 404 -15.25 6.76 7.36
C GLN A 404 -13.96 7.25 8.02
N ALA A 405 -12.85 7.32 7.27
CA ALA A 405 -11.59 7.85 7.77
C ALA A 405 -11.64 9.38 7.86
N ALA A 406 -10.88 9.94 8.80
CA ALA A 406 -10.67 11.39 8.89
C ALA A 406 -9.87 11.94 7.69
N GLY A 407 -9.24 11.06 6.91
CA GLY A 407 -8.62 11.38 5.63
C GLY A 407 -7.60 10.35 5.21
N VAL A 408 -6.88 10.70 4.14
CA VAL A 408 -5.89 9.86 3.49
C VAL A 408 -4.53 10.54 3.47
N VAL A 409 -3.47 9.77 3.62
CA VAL A 409 -2.09 10.17 3.33
C VAL A 409 -1.60 9.39 2.13
N LEU A 410 -1.03 10.11 1.15
CA LEU A 410 -0.29 9.49 0.05
C LEU A 410 1.18 9.35 0.45
N SER A 411 1.66 8.12 0.55
CA SER A 411 3.06 7.82 0.82
C SER A 411 3.79 7.38 -0.45
N LYS A 412 5.12 7.34 -0.39
CA LYS A 412 5.99 6.87 -1.47
C LYS A 412 5.73 7.60 -2.79
N VAL A 413 5.38 8.88 -2.69
CA VAL A 413 5.12 9.72 -3.88
C VAL A 413 6.40 9.92 -4.69
N ASP A 414 7.57 9.77 -4.09
CA ASP A 414 8.88 9.78 -4.75
C ASP A 414 9.12 8.53 -5.63
N GLU A 415 8.45 7.41 -5.35
CA GLU A 415 8.59 6.15 -6.09
C GLU A 415 7.59 6.03 -7.26
N THR A 416 6.63 6.95 -7.39
CA THR A 416 5.54 6.82 -8.38
C THR A 416 5.97 7.26 -9.79
N VAL A 417 5.67 6.42 -10.77
CA VAL A 417 5.81 6.76 -12.20
C VAL A 417 4.61 7.60 -12.66
N GLN A 418 3.40 7.23 -12.21
CA GLN A 418 2.14 7.87 -12.56
C GLN A 418 1.30 8.11 -11.31
N LEU A 419 1.07 9.38 -11.00
CA LEU A 419 0.29 9.78 -9.83
C LEU A 419 -1.22 9.78 -10.08
N GLY A 420 -1.66 9.77 -11.35
CA GLY A 420 -3.08 9.91 -11.71
C GLY A 420 -3.98 8.83 -11.13
N GLY A 421 -3.51 7.59 -11.01
CA GLY A 421 -4.30 6.50 -10.40
C GLY A 421 -4.63 6.75 -8.92
N ALA A 422 -3.70 7.32 -8.17
CA ALA A 422 -3.94 7.70 -6.79
C ALA A 422 -4.92 8.88 -6.70
N LEU A 423 -4.72 9.93 -7.51
CA LEU A 423 -5.62 11.10 -7.53
C LEU A 423 -7.02 10.74 -7.99
N ASP A 424 -7.15 9.87 -8.99
CA ASP A 424 -8.42 9.34 -9.49
C ASP A 424 -9.23 8.67 -8.38
N CYS A 425 -8.59 7.79 -7.58
CA CYS A 425 -9.24 7.14 -6.45
C CYS A 425 -9.75 8.17 -5.41
N LEU A 426 -8.90 9.14 -5.06
CA LEU A 426 -9.25 10.19 -4.09
C LEU A 426 -10.43 11.04 -4.59
N ILE A 427 -10.42 11.43 -5.88
CA ILE A 427 -11.49 12.21 -6.50
C ILE A 427 -12.80 11.41 -6.53
N ARG A 428 -12.78 10.20 -7.08
CA ARG A 428 -13.99 9.36 -7.22
C ARG A 428 -14.61 8.99 -5.88
N ARG A 429 -13.78 8.69 -4.87
CA ARG A 429 -14.23 8.32 -3.53
C ARG A 429 -14.42 9.51 -2.59
N ARG A 430 -14.17 10.73 -3.07
CA ARG A 430 -14.22 12.00 -2.31
C ARG A 430 -13.44 11.98 -1.00
N LEU A 431 -12.28 11.34 -1.03
CA LEU A 431 -11.43 11.21 0.13
C LEU A 431 -10.64 12.51 0.33
N GLU A 432 -10.55 12.95 1.58
CA GLU A 432 -9.79 14.15 1.93
C GLU A 432 -8.30 13.78 2.09
N LEU A 433 -7.45 14.41 1.28
CA LEU A 433 -6.00 14.25 1.36
C LEU A 433 -5.46 15.14 2.48
N GLN A 434 -4.81 14.53 3.46
CA GLN A 434 -4.31 15.18 4.67
C GLN A 434 -2.80 15.45 4.64
N GLY A 435 -2.06 14.75 3.77
CA GLY A 435 -0.63 14.92 3.65
C GLY A 435 0.01 13.99 2.62
N VAL A 436 1.25 14.32 2.28
CA VAL A 436 2.06 13.61 1.29
C VAL A 436 3.42 13.29 1.90
N ALA A 437 3.82 12.02 1.83
CA ALA A 437 5.17 11.58 2.16
C ALA A 437 5.93 11.25 0.86
N ASN A 438 6.99 12.02 0.58
CA ASN A 438 7.72 12.01 -0.69
C ASN A 438 9.23 11.85 -0.44
N GLY A 439 9.65 10.67 0.04
CA GLY A 439 11.04 10.34 0.33
C GLY A 439 11.24 9.62 1.67
N GLN A 440 12.50 9.41 2.06
CA GLN A 440 12.89 8.62 3.24
C GLN A 440 13.29 9.46 4.47
N ARG A 441 13.56 10.76 4.29
CA ARG A 441 14.05 11.64 5.35
C ARG A 441 12.95 12.00 6.35
N VAL A 442 13.33 12.14 7.61
CA VAL A 442 12.42 12.47 8.72
C VAL A 442 12.98 13.70 9.44
N PRO A 443 12.23 14.82 9.52
CA PRO A 443 10.85 15.05 9.05
C PRO A 443 10.70 15.59 7.62
N GLU A 444 11.79 15.84 6.90
CA GLU A 444 11.80 16.75 5.75
C GLU A 444 10.93 16.30 4.57
N ASP A 445 10.75 14.99 4.38
CA ASP A 445 9.97 14.43 3.28
C ASP A 445 8.49 14.25 3.64
N TRP A 446 7.97 15.11 4.52
CA TRP A 446 6.56 15.23 4.84
C TRP A 446 6.03 16.60 4.44
N HIS A 447 5.03 16.58 3.57
CA HIS A 447 4.50 17.77 2.93
C HIS A 447 3.01 17.88 3.16
N ARG A 448 2.57 19.14 3.27
CA ARG A 448 1.15 19.48 3.20
C ARG A 448 0.64 19.16 1.80
N PRO A 449 -0.65 18.81 1.67
CA PRO A 449 -1.21 18.48 0.37
C PRO A 449 -1.42 19.76 -0.44
N ASP A 450 -0.72 19.87 -1.57
CA ASP A 450 -0.94 20.91 -2.57
C ASP A 450 -1.62 20.28 -3.80
N ALA A 451 -2.92 20.55 -3.95
CA ALA A 451 -3.69 20.01 -5.05
C ALA A 451 -3.17 20.46 -6.42
N GLY A 452 -2.70 21.71 -6.54
CA GLY A 452 -2.14 22.23 -7.79
C GLY A 452 -0.86 21.50 -8.15
N ALA A 453 0.09 21.42 -7.23
CA ALA A 453 1.37 20.75 -7.45
C ALA A 453 1.20 19.26 -7.77
N LEU A 454 0.26 18.56 -7.10
CA LEU A 454 -0.02 17.15 -7.36
C LEU A 454 -0.66 16.92 -8.73
N VAL A 455 -1.62 17.76 -9.12
CA VAL A 455 -2.25 17.69 -10.46
C VAL A 455 -1.22 18.01 -11.55
N ASP A 456 -0.41 19.04 -11.36
CA ASP A 456 0.64 19.41 -12.31
C ASP A 456 1.65 18.29 -12.48
N ARG A 457 2.08 17.66 -11.37
CA ARG A 457 2.97 16.50 -11.40
C ARG A 457 2.34 15.31 -12.12
N ALA A 458 1.07 15.00 -11.85
CA ALA A 458 0.37 13.89 -12.51
C ALA A 458 0.28 14.08 -14.04
N LEU A 459 -0.04 15.29 -14.49
CA LEU A 459 -0.16 15.60 -15.93
C LEU A 459 1.20 15.74 -16.61
N ALA A 460 2.23 16.22 -15.91
CA ALA A 460 3.58 16.36 -16.46
C ALA A 460 4.20 14.99 -16.82
N CYS A 461 3.95 13.93 -16.04
CA CYS A 461 4.44 12.58 -16.36
C CYS A 461 3.96 12.11 -17.74
N ALA A 462 2.70 12.40 -18.09
CA ALA A 462 2.11 12.05 -19.38
C ALA A 462 2.70 12.87 -20.56
N GLN A 463 3.13 14.10 -20.29
CA GLN A 463 3.68 15.00 -21.32
C GLN A 463 5.14 14.75 -21.66
N SER A 464 5.82 13.83 -20.95
CA SER A 464 7.23 13.51 -21.17
C SER A 464 7.55 12.95 -22.56
N GLY A 465 6.53 12.62 -23.36
CA GLY A 465 6.65 12.27 -24.79
C GLY A 465 7.40 10.96 -25.06
N LYS A 466 7.83 10.25 -24.02
CA LYS A 466 8.50 8.96 -24.16
C LYS A 466 7.46 7.92 -24.57
N PRO A 467 7.64 7.24 -25.72
CA PRO A 467 6.76 6.15 -26.11
C PRO A 467 6.88 5.04 -25.07
N THR A 468 5.78 4.72 -24.42
CA THR A 468 5.66 3.57 -23.51
C THR A 468 4.59 2.63 -24.07
N ALA A 469 4.66 1.36 -23.71
CA ALA A 469 3.63 0.37 -24.06
C ALA A 469 2.24 0.70 -23.46
N PHE A 470 2.13 1.75 -22.64
CA PHE A 470 0.91 2.21 -21.99
C PHE A 470 0.36 3.51 -22.62
N ASN A 471 1.00 4.03 -23.67
CA ASN A 471 0.51 5.21 -24.39
C ASN A 471 -0.41 4.76 -25.53
N PHE A 472 -1.64 5.27 -25.55
CA PHE A 472 -2.57 5.03 -26.65
C PHE A 472 -2.18 5.83 -27.90
N ASP A 473 -2.17 5.17 -29.06
CA ASP A 473 -2.17 5.85 -30.34
C ASP A 473 -3.57 6.41 -30.69
N GLU A 474 -3.68 7.09 -31.84
CA GLU A 474 -4.93 7.72 -32.24
C GLU A 474 -6.02 6.72 -32.65
N ALA A 475 -5.64 5.55 -33.16
CA ALA A 475 -6.56 4.48 -33.53
C ALA A 475 -7.02 3.68 -32.30
N GLU A 476 -6.13 3.42 -31.35
CA GLU A 476 -6.45 2.73 -30.09
C GLU A 476 -7.37 3.57 -29.21
N LEU A 477 -7.10 4.88 -29.09
CA LEU A 477 -7.98 5.80 -28.38
C LEU A 477 -9.38 5.81 -29.03
N ALA A 478 -9.41 5.70 -30.36
CA ALA A 478 -10.65 5.64 -31.10
C ALA A 478 -11.51 4.42 -30.77
N MET A 479 -10.89 3.26 -30.73
CA MET A 479 -11.56 2.02 -30.35
C MET A 479 -12.04 2.07 -28.90
N LEU A 480 -11.26 2.65 -27.98
CA LEU A 480 -11.59 2.73 -26.56
C LEU A 480 -12.78 3.67 -26.27
N MET A 481 -12.97 4.70 -27.08
CA MET A 481 -14.09 5.64 -26.95
C MET A 481 -15.38 5.19 -27.66
N ALA A 482 -15.29 4.31 -28.64
CA ALA A 482 -16.44 3.75 -29.35
C ALA A 482 -17.23 2.74 -28.48
N ALA A 483 -16.62 2.19 -27.43
CA ALA A 483 -17.27 1.24 -26.53
C ALA A 483 -18.32 1.94 -25.63
N ARG A 484 -19.59 1.56 -25.80
CA ARG A 484 -20.70 2.05 -24.96
C ARG A 484 -20.43 1.74 -23.47
N PRO A 485 -20.67 2.69 -22.55
CA PRO A 485 -20.66 2.36 -21.12
C PRO A 485 -21.84 1.47 -20.79
N ASP A 486 -21.59 0.40 -20.04
CA ASP A 486 -22.63 -0.27 -19.25
C ASP A 486 -23.17 0.76 -18.23
N GLN A 487 -24.34 1.31 -18.52
CA GLN A 487 -24.95 2.44 -17.79
C GLN A 487 -25.17 2.10 -16.30
N THR A 488 -25.15 0.82 -15.95
CA THR A 488 -25.39 0.30 -14.60
C THR A 488 -24.21 0.54 -13.63
N ARG A 489 -22.96 0.66 -14.11
CA ARG A 489 -21.76 0.84 -13.25
C ARG A 489 -21.32 2.30 -13.07
N ALA A 490 -21.67 3.19 -13.98
CA ALA A 490 -21.24 4.58 -13.96
C ALA A 490 -22.10 5.47 -13.04
N ALA A 491 -23.38 5.16 -12.88
CA ALA A 491 -24.35 6.03 -12.22
C ALA A 491 -24.13 6.21 -10.71
N SER A 492 -23.60 5.22 -9.97
CA SER A 492 -23.46 5.32 -8.51
C SER A 492 -22.22 6.07 -8.03
N ALA A 493 -21.20 6.27 -8.88
CA ALA A 493 -19.95 6.94 -8.51
C ALA A 493 -19.86 8.40 -8.99
N LEU A 494 -20.71 8.83 -9.93
CA LEU A 494 -20.52 10.07 -10.71
C LEU A 494 -21.54 11.18 -10.42
N ALA A 495 -22.63 10.92 -9.68
CA ALA A 495 -23.77 11.85 -9.56
C ALA A 495 -23.48 13.15 -8.76
N GLU A 496 -22.28 13.32 -8.21
CA GLU A 496 -22.03 14.34 -7.20
C GLU A 496 -20.58 14.89 -7.25
N VAL A 497 -19.96 14.89 -8.44
CA VAL A 497 -18.78 15.73 -8.69
C VAL A 497 -19.25 17.19 -8.57
N ARG A 498 -18.76 17.92 -7.57
CA ARG A 498 -19.23 19.29 -7.30
C ARG A 498 -18.76 20.22 -8.40
N GLY A 499 -19.71 20.94 -9.02
CA GLY A 499 -19.48 22.16 -9.79
C GLY A 499 -18.53 21.96 -10.96
N VAL A 500 -19.10 21.63 -12.12
CA VAL A 500 -18.51 21.99 -13.43
C VAL A 500 -18.15 23.47 -13.42
#